data_AF-A0A4Q6DS90-F1
#
_entry.id   AF-A0A4Q6DS90-F1
#
_cell.length_a   1.000
_cell.length_b   1.000
_cell.length_c   1.000
_cell.angle_alpha   90.00
_cell.angle_beta   90.00
_cell.angle_gamma   90.00
#
_symmetry.space_group_name_H-M   'P 1'
#
loop_
_entity.id
_entity.type
_entity.pdbx_description
1 polymer ?
#
loop_
_entity_poly.entity_id
_entity_poly.type
_entity_poly.pdbx_seq_one_letter_code
_entity_poly.pdbx_strand_id
1 'polypeptide(L)'
;DWTKSPEPVFQKSIENSVYAPGHNSFFKSRGGEDWLIYHANSATGQGCGGMRSPRIQKFNWNPDGTPNFGIPVKTGVALIRPAGE
;
A
#
# COMPACT_ATOMS: atom_id res chain seq x y z
N ASP A 1 -8.01 -18.96 16.16
CA ASP A 1 -6.76 -19.43 15.52
C ASP A 1 -6.28 -18.46 14.47
N TRP A 2 -4.97 -18.47 14.20
CA TRP A 2 -4.30 -17.58 13.26
C TRP A 2 -3.58 -18.40 12.19
N THR A 3 -3.73 -18.00 10.93
CA THR A 3 -3.01 -18.61 9.80
C THR A 3 -2.10 -17.57 9.17
N LYS A 4 -0.82 -17.92 9.02
CA LYS A 4 0.17 -17.05 8.37
C LYS A 4 0.13 -17.25 6.86
N SER A 5 0.10 -16.16 6.10
CA SER A 5 0.29 -16.23 4.64
C SER A 5 1.68 -16.82 4.32
N PRO A 6 1.80 -17.75 3.36
CA PRO A 6 3.09 -18.30 2.96
C PRO A 6 3.98 -17.26 2.27
N GLU A 7 3.35 -16.29 1.57
CA GLU A 7 4.03 -15.26 0.79
C GLU A 7 3.70 -13.84 1.29
N PRO A 8 4.54 -12.84 1.00
CA PRO A 8 4.23 -11.44 1.26
C PRO A 8 2.96 -11.00 0.52
N VAL A 9 2.00 -10.45 1.26
CA VAL A 9 0.75 -9.91 0.69
C VAL A 9 0.92 -8.52 0.07
N PHE A 10 2.05 -7.87 0.34
CA PHE A 10 2.44 -6.57 -0.22
C PHE A 10 3.96 -6.42 -0.15
N GLN A 11 4.61 -6.07 -1.25
CA GLN A 11 6.07 -6.10 -1.36
C GLN A 11 6.62 -5.07 -2.34
N LYS A 12 7.95 -4.90 -2.34
CA LYS A 12 8.71 -4.04 -3.25
C LYS A 12 8.23 -4.19 -4.71
N SER A 13 8.05 -3.08 -5.41
CA SER A 13 7.81 -3.03 -6.85
C SER A 13 8.95 -2.28 -7.54
N ILE A 14 9.75 -2.99 -8.35
CA ILE A 14 10.85 -2.40 -9.11
C ILE A 14 10.29 -1.50 -10.22
N GLU A 15 9.26 -1.98 -10.92
CA GLU A 15 8.58 -1.24 -12.00
C GLU A 15 8.04 0.12 -11.51
N ASN A 16 7.46 0.14 -10.31
CA ASN A 16 6.92 1.38 -9.72
C ASN A 16 7.94 2.16 -8.88
N SER A 17 9.21 1.73 -8.85
CA SER A 17 10.25 2.34 -8.01
C SER A 17 9.80 2.47 -6.54
N VAL A 18 9.17 1.43 -5.99
CA VAL A 18 8.70 1.39 -4.60
C VAL A 18 9.47 0.35 -3.81
N TYR A 19 10.25 0.81 -2.84
CA TYR A 19 11.18 -0.01 -2.08
C TYR A 19 10.81 -0.04 -0.60
N ALA A 20 10.90 -1.24 -0.01
CA ALA A 20 10.58 -1.51 1.40
C ALA A 20 9.22 -0.95 1.86
N PRO A 21 8.09 -1.30 1.19
CA PRO A 21 6.77 -0.94 1.69
C PRO A 21 6.49 -1.65 3.02
N GLY A 22 5.93 -0.94 4.00
CA GLY A 22 5.64 -1.55 5.30
C GLY A 22 5.02 -0.60 6.33
N HIS A 23 4.91 -1.11 7.57
CA HIS A 23 4.30 -0.45 8.73
C HIS A 23 3.00 0.26 8.35
N ASN A 24 2.04 -0.54 7.90
CA ASN A 24 0.81 -0.03 7.33
C ASN A 24 -0.27 0.19 8.40
N SER A 25 -1.33 0.86 7.99
CA SER A 25 -2.62 0.89 8.68
C SER A 25 -3.75 0.87 7.63
N PHE A 26 -4.99 0.83 8.10
CA PHE A 26 -6.16 0.81 7.24
C PHE A 26 -7.13 1.92 7.64
N PHE A 27 -7.81 2.50 6.67
CA PHE A 27 -8.89 3.43 6.90
C PHE A 27 -9.97 3.28 5.83
N LYS A 28 -11.16 3.81 6.12
CA LYS A 28 -12.26 3.88 5.16
C LYS A 28 -12.48 5.31 4.70
N SER A 29 -12.77 5.49 3.42
CA SER A 29 -13.28 6.77 2.90
C SER A 29 -14.71 7.01 3.35
N ARG A 30 -15.23 8.23 3.21
CA ARG A 30 -16.64 8.54 3.52
C ARG A 30 -17.61 7.84 2.57
N GLY A 31 -17.15 7.49 1.36
CA GLY A 31 -17.87 6.64 0.42
C GLY A 31 -17.77 5.13 0.71
N GLY A 32 -17.07 4.72 1.77
CA GLY A 32 -16.99 3.32 2.21
C GLY A 32 -15.86 2.48 1.59
N GLU A 33 -14.99 3.10 0.80
CA GLU A 33 -13.86 2.40 0.17
C GLU A 33 -12.79 2.06 1.20
N ASP A 34 -12.12 0.92 1.02
CA ASP A 34 -11.01 0.48 1.84
C ASP A 34 -9.67 0.98 1.31
N TRP A 35 -8.88 1.59 2.19
CA TRP A 35 -7.61 2.20 1.85
C TRP A 35 -6.48 1.66 2.72
N LEU A 36 -5.35 1.36 2.07
CA LEU A 36 -4.09 1.02 2.69
C LEU A 36 -3.26 2.30 2.81
N ILE A 37 -2.85 2.64 4.02
CA ILE A 37 -1.78 3.61 4.26
C ILE A 37 -0.50 2.87 4.64
N TYR A 38 0.63 3.19 4.03
CA TYR A 38 1.91 2.52 4.27
C TYR A 38 3.06 3.50 4.03
N HIS A 39 4.27 3.16 4.49
CA HIS A 39 5.46 3.91 4.09
C HIS A 39 6.25 3.18 3.02
N ALA A 40 6.99 3.90 2.17
CA ALA A 40 7.98 3.32 1.28
C ALA A 40 9.03 4.34 0.79
N ASN A 41 10.12 3.82 0.23
CA ASN A 41 11.20 4.56 -0.43
C ASN A 41 11.04 4.56 -1.96
N SER A 42 11.65 5.55 -2.63
CA SER A 42 11.62 5.68 -4.09
C SER A 42 12.87 5.12 -4.79
N ALA A 43 13.90 4.74 -4.03
CA ALA A 43 15.10 4.07 -4.53
C ALA A 43 15.66 3.06 -3.52
N THR A 44 16.56 2.18 -3.99
CA THR A 44 17.38 1.33 -3.12
C THR A 44 18.33 2.17 -2.26
N GLY A 45 18.78 1.62 -1.13
CA GLY A 45 19.78 2.29 -0.26
C GLY A 45 19.25 3.45 0.60
N GLN A 46 17.99 3.86 0.45
CA GLN A 46 17.41 5.01 1.19
C GLN A 46 17.09 4.72 2.67
N GLY A 47 16.99 3.44 3.06
CA GLY A 47 16.91 3.03 4.47
C GLY A 47 15.73 3.63 5.24
N CYS A 48 15.96 3.94 6.52
CA CYS A 48 15.00 4.58 7.45
C CYS A 48 15.18 6.09 7.57
N GLY A 49 15.98 6.71 6.70
CA GLY A 49 16.22 8.15 6.73
C GLY A 49 15.04 8.97 6.20
N GLY A 50 15.27 10.27 5.95
CA GLY A 50 14.24 11.24 5.55
C GLY A 50 13.60 11.04 4.16
N MET A 51 14.01 10.01 3.41
CA MET A 51 13.46 9.72 2.07
C MET A 51 12.21 8.85 2.10
N ARG A 52 11.94 8.20 3.24
CA ARG A 52 10.76 7.37 3.42
C ARG A 52 9.53 8.24 3.56
N SER A 53 8.53 7.99 2.72
CA SER A 53 7.30 8.80 2.67
C SER A 53 6.07 7.94 2.97
N PRO A 54 5.04 8.52 3.63
CA PRO A 54 3.73 7.90 3.71
C PRO A 54 3.05 7.92 2.34
N ARG A 55 2.29 6.86 2.03
CA ARG A 55 1.58 6.64 0.78
C ARG A 55 0.23 6.01 1.09
N ILE A 56 -0.77 6.32 0.27
CA ILE A 56 -2.09 5.70 0.35
C ILE A 56 -2.48 5.12 -1.00
N GLN A 57 -3.18 3.98 -0.99
CA GLN A 57 -3.85 3.45 -2.17
C GLN A 57 -5.10 2.66 -1.77
N LYS A 58 -6.14 2.74 -2.60
CA LYS A 58 -7.31 1.89 -2.47
C LYS A 58 -6.91 0.42 -2.69
N PHE A 59 -7.49 -0.47 -1.91
CA PHE A 59 -7.39 -1.91 -2.15
C PHE A 59 -8.78 -2.52 -2.34
N ASN A 60 -8.83 -3.72 -2.91
CA ASN A 60 -10.08 -4.43 -3.16
C ASN A 60 -10.11 -5.75 -2.38
N TRP A 61 -11.23 -6.46 -2.46
CA TRP A 61 -11.40 -7.76 -1.83
C TRP A 61 -11.47 -8.84 -2.91
N ASN A 62 -10.78 -9.95 -2.68
CA ASN A 62 -10.89 -11.14 -3.51
C ASN A 62 -12.25 -11.83 -3.29
N PRO A 63 -12.70 -12.72 -4.21
CA PRO A 63 -13.97 -13.44 -4.06
C PRO A 63 -14.04 -14.32 -2.79
N ASP A 64 -12.90 -14.75 -2.26
CA ASP A 64 -12.79 -15.53 -1.03
C ASP A 64 -12.82 -14.68 0.25
N GLY A 65 -13.01 -13.36 0.11
CA GLY A 65 -13.06 -12.42 1.23
C GLY A 65 -11.69 -12.02 1.78
N THR A 66 -10.58 -12.40 1.15
CA THR A 66 -9.24 -11.91 1.52
C THR A 66 -8.95 -10.54 0.88
N PRO A 67 -8.14 -9.67 1.52
CA PRO A 67 -7.79 -8.38 0.94
C PRO A 67 -6.79 -8.54 -0.21
N ASN A 68 -6.98 -7.75 -1.26
CA ASN A 68 -6.08 -7.62 -2.39
C ASN A 68 -5.47 -6.22 -2.43
N PHE A 69 -4.29 -6.10 -1.83
CA PHE A 69 -3.53 -4.83 -1.75
C PHE A 69 -2.90 -4.41 -3.08
N GLY A 70 -2.86 -5.31 -4.07
CA GLY A 70 -2.25 -5.06 -5.37
C GLY A 70 -0.75 -4.76 -5.27
N ILE A 71 -0.28 -3.92 -6.18
CA ILE A 71 1.13 -3.51 -6.30
C ILE A 71 1.26 -2.09 -5.71
N PRO A 72 2.33 -1.78 -4.94
CA PRO A 72 2.55 -0.42 -4.46
C PRO A 72 2.64 0.59 -5.59
N VAL A 73 1.86 1.66 -5.50
CA VAL A 73 1.79 2.71 -6.53
C VAL A 73 3.03 3.62 -6.49
N LYS A 74 3.53 4.00 -7.68
CA LYS A 74 4.64 4.94 -7.86
C LYS A 74 4.27 6.34 -7.39
N THR A 75 5.22 7.08 -6.81
CA THR A 75 5.01 8.49 -6.48
C THR A 75 4.76 9.34 -7.72
N GLY A 76 3.88 10.33 -7.62
CA GLY A 76 3.53 11.22 -8.75
C GLY A 76 2.47 10.65 -9.69
N VAL A 77 2.04 9.39 -9.51
CA VAL A 77 0.85 8.88 -10.19
C VAL A 77 -0.39 9.52 -9.57
N ALA A 78 -1.26 10.09 -10.41
CA ALA A 78 -2.54 10.60 -9.97
C ALA A 78 -3.45 9.44 -9.54
N LEU A 79 -3.91 9.48 -8.29
CA LEU A 79 -4.91 8.56 -7.76
C LEU A 79 -6.25 9.30 -7.60
N ILE A 80 -7.34 8.56 -7.80
CA ILE A 80 -8.66 9.02 -7.41
C ILE A 80 -8.62 9.21 -5.89
N ARG A 81 -9.02 10.39 -5.41
CA ARG A 81 -9.01 10.67 -3.96
C ARG A 81 -10.05 9.81 -3.24
N PRO A 82 -9.85 9.49 -1.95
CA PRO A 82 -10.86 8.82 -1.15
C PRO A 82 -12.22 9.53 -1.29
N ALA A 83 -13.27 8.77 -1.63
CA ALA A 83 -14.58 9.36 -1.88
C ALA A 83 -15.11 10.15 -0.67
N GLY A 84 -15.62 11.35 -0.94
CA GLY A 84 -16.24 12.24 0.06
C GLY A 84 -15.27 13.14 0.84
N GLU A 85 -13.99 13.22 0.44
CA GLU A 85 -13.08 14.31 0.83
C GLU A 85 -13.54 15.69 0.34
#